data_AF-A0A7Y4YN88-F1
#
_entry.id   AF-A0A7Y4YN88-F1
#
_cell.length_a   1.000
_cell.length_b   1.000
_cell.length_c   1.000
_cell.angle_alpha   90.00
_cell.angle_beta   90.00
_cell.angle_gamma   90.00
#
_symmetry.space_group_name_H-M   'P 1'
#
loop_
_entity.id
_entity.type
_entity.pdbx_description
1 polymer ?
#
loop_
_entity_poly.entity_id
_entity_poly.type
_entity_poly.pdbx_seq_one_letter_code
_entity_poly.pdbx_strand_id
1 'polypeptide(L)' 'MNKQEIELLSTEIEMLMNERTGLLKVAGAAAVLISRADASKLQKNAVQAAEMLSELLNELPQDTLQDALESVHAQNV' A
#
# COMPACT_ATOMS: atom_id res chain seq x y z
N MET A 1 -33.84 -2.05 -5.18
CA MET A 1 -32.80 -2.18 -6.21
C MET A 1 -33.19 -3.30 -7.15
N ASN A 2 -33.04 -3.08 -8.45
CA ASN A 2 -33.29 -4.10 -9.47
C ASN A 2 -32.04 -4.96 -9.70
N LYS A 3 -32.19 -6.06 -10.45
CA LYS A 3 -31.09 -7.01 -10.70
C LYS A 3 -29.90 -6.37 -11.43
N GLN A 4 -30.16 -5.45 -12.37
CA GLN A 4 -29.12 -4.76 -13.13
C GLN A 4 -28.30 -3.81 -12.26
N GLU A 5 -28.96 -3.08 -11.35
CA GLU A 5 -28.28 -2.20 -10.38
C GLU A 5 -27.36 -2.99 -9.45
N ILE A 6 -27.77 -4.20 -9.04
CA ILE A 6 -26.95 -5.08 -8.20
C ILE A 6 -25.73 -5.61 -8.98
N GLU A 7 -25.92 -6.01 -10.24
CA GLU A 7 -24.81 -6.49 -11.10
C GLU A 7 -23.79 -5.39 -11.40
N LEU A 8 -24.25 -4.16 -11.67
CA LEU A 8 -23.39 -3.00 -11.89
C LEU A 8 -22.56 -2.67 -10.63
N LEU A 9 -23.21 -2.56 -9.47
CA LEU A 9 -22.50 -2.26 -8.20
C LEU A 9 -21.48 -3.36 -7.85
N SER A 10 -21.82 -4.63 -8.09
CA SER A 10 -20.90 -5.74 -7.84
C SER A 10 -19.64 -5.63 -8.71
N THR A 11 -19.81 -5.26 -9.98
CA THR A 11 -18.71 -5.04 -10.92
C THR A 11 -17.83 -3.86 -10.48
N GLU A 12 -18.44 -2.76 -10.02
CA GLU A 12 -17.70 -1.60 -9.49
C GLU A 12 -16.88 -1.96 -8.25
N ILE A 13 -17.46 -2.71 -7.32
CA ILE A 13 -16.75 -3.19 -6.13
C ILE A 13 -15.57 -4.08 -6.53
N GLU A 14 -15.74 -5.00 -7.48
CA GLU A 14 -14.65 -5.85 -7.95
C GLU A 14 -13.49 -5.03 -8.55
N MET A 15 -13.81 -4.02 -9.37
CA MET A 15 -12.80 -3.10 -9.90
C MET A 15 -12.06 -2.36 -8.79
N LEU A 16 -12.77 -1.83 -7.79
CA LEU A 16 -12.16 -1.15 -6.64
C LEU A 16 -11.27 -2.08 -5.81
N MET A 17 -11.69 -3.34 -5.62
CA MET A 17 -10.88 -4.34 -4.91
C MET A 17 -9.59 -4.70 -5.66
N ASN A 18 -9.65 -4.74 -6.99
CA ASN A 18 -8.47 -4.93 -7.82
C ASN A 18 -7.50 -3.74 -7.73
N GLU A 19 -8.01 -2.50 -7.80
CA GLU A 19 -7.20 -1.29 -7.60
C GLU A 19 -6.59 -1.24 -6.20
N ARG A 20 -7.36 -1.55 -5.16
CA ARG A 20 -6.88 -1.66 -3.77
C ARG A 20 -5.70 -2.62 -3.67
N THR A 21 -5.76 -3.76 -4.34
CA THR A 21 -4.67 -4.74 -4.34
C THR A 21 -3.38 -4.16 -4.93
N GLY A 22 -3.47 -3.35 -5.99
CA GLY A 22 -2.33 -2.62 -6.55
C GLY A 22 -1.73 -1.61 -5.56
N LEU A 23 -2.59 -0.82 -4.91
CA LEU A 23 -2.16 0.17 -3.91
C LEU A 23 -1.48 -0.48 -2.70
N LEU A 24 -2.01 -1.59 -2.20
CA LEU A 24 -1.41 -2.35 -1.10
C LEU A 24 0.00 -2.83 -1.44
N LYS A 25 0.25 -3.30 -2.67
CA LYS A 25 1.59 -3.70 -3.11
C LYS A 25 2.58 -2.54 -3.11
N VAL A 26 2.15 -1.37 -3.59
CA VAL A 26 2.98 -0.16 -3.60
C VAL A 26 3.30 0.29 -2.18
N ALA A 27 2.29 0.36 -1.31
CA ALA A 27 2.46 0.72 0.10
C ALA A 27 3.37 -0.28 0.83
N GLY A 28 3.20 -1.58 0.59
CA GLY A 28 4.02 -2.64 1.17
C GLY A 28 5.48 -2.54 0.71
N ALA A 29 5.72 -2.32 -0.58
CA ALA A 29 7.06 -2.12 -1.11
C ALA A 29 7.74 -0.88 -0.52
N ALA A 30 7.00 0.22 -0.34
CA ALA A 30 7.48 1.42 0.34
C ALA A 30 7.82 1.14 1.81
N ALA A 31 6.98 0.40 2.54
CA ALA A 31 7.24 0.02 3.92
C ALA A 31 8.50 -0.84 4.06
N VAL A 32 8.68 -1.84 3.19
CA VAL A 32 9.90 -2.65 3.15
C VAL A 32 11.12 -1.79 2.85
N LEU A 33 11.02 -0.84 1.91
CA LEU A 33 12.11 0.08 1.60
C LEU A 33 12.50 0.92 2.83
N ILE A 34 11.52 1.58 3.47
CA ILE A 34 11.76 2.42 4.64
C ILE A 34 12.32 1.62 5.82
N SER A 35 11.82 0.40 6.05
CA SER A 35 12.34 -0.49 7.11
C SER A 35 13.83 -0.86 6.94
N ARG A 36 14.34 -0.81 5.70
CA ARG A 36 15.73 -1.11 5.36
C ARG A 36 16.58 0.15 5.16
N ALA A 37 15.95 1.32 5.10
CA ALA A 37 16.64 2.58 4.88
C ALA A 37 17.36 3.01 6.16
N ASP A 38 18.59 3.50 5.99
CA ASP A 38 19.38 4.09 7.07
C ASP A 38 19.58 5.57 6.76
N ALA A 39 18.92 6.43 7.56
CA ALA A 39 18.95 7.88 7.37
C ALA A 39 20.37 8.46 7.34
N SER A 40 21.33 7.84 8.05
CA SER A 40 22.73 8.27 8.05
C SER A 40 23.46 7.99 6.73
N LYS A 41 22.93 7.05 5.92
CA LYS A 41 23.48 6.64 4.63
C LYS A 41 22.73 7.21 3.43
N LEU A 42 21.57 7.83 3.65
CA LEU A 42 20.80 8.48 2.60
C LEU A 42 21.46 9.79 2.16
N GLN A 43 21.38 10.08 0.86
CA GLN A 43 21.71 11.41 0.37
C GLN A 43 20.74 12.43 0.99
N LYS A 44 21.21 13.65 1.29
CA LYS A 44 20.40 14.67 1.98
C LYS A 44 19.05 14.95 1.31
N ASN A 45 19.00 14.91 -0.03
CA ASN A 45 17.77 15.08 -0.81
C ASN A 45 16.81 13.88 -0.73
N ALA A 46 17.31 12.68 -0.41
CA ALA A 46 16.49 11.48 -0.24
C ALA A 46 15.92 11.33 1.18
N VAL A 47 16.56 11.96 2.19
CA VAL A 47 16.08 11.92 3.59
C VAL A 47 14.67 12.47 3.70
N GLN A 48 14.42 13.66 3.13
CA GLN A 48 13.09 14.29 3.20
C GLN A 48 11.99 13.45 2.53
N ALA A 49 12.32 12.78 1.42
CA ALA A 49 11.38 11.88 0.74
C ALA A 49 11.11 10.60 1.58
N ALA A 50 12.13 10.07 2.25
CA ALA A 50 11.98 8.93 3.15
C ALA A 50 11.17 9.28 4.40
N GLU A 51 11.36 10.48 4.97
CA GLU A 51 10.54 10.99 6.08
C GLU A 51 9.07 11.11 5.67
N MET A 52 8.79 11.75 4.54
CA MET A 52 7.42 11.86 4.00
C MET A 52 6.78 10.48 3.79
N LEU A 53 7.51 9.52 3.22
CA LEU A 53 7.02 8.15 3.07
C LEU A 53 6.75 7.50 4.43
N SER A 54 7.63 7.68 5.41
CA SER A 54 7.45 7.13 6.75
C SER A 54 6.23 7.72 7.44
N GLU A 55 5.96 9.01 7.29
CA GLU A 55 4.78 9.68 7.83
C GLU A 55 3.49 9.09 7.21
N LEU A 56 3.42 9.04 5.88
CA LEU A 56 2.27 8.48 5.16
C LEU A 56 2.01 7.01 5.51
N LEU A 57 3.07 6.21 5.68
CA LEU A 57 2.94 4.81 6.11
C LEU A 57 2.40 4.69 7.54
N ASN A 58 2.79 5.60 8.44
CA ASN A 58 2.30 5.64 9.82
C ASN A 58 0.85 6.13 9.94
N GLU A 59 0.34 6.84 8.93
CA GLU A 59 -1.07 7.25 8.85
C GLU A 59 -2.00 6.13 8.41
N LEU A 60 -1.47 5.05 7.82
CA LEU A 60 -2.28 3.91 7.44
C LEU A 60 -2.84 3.20 8.68
N PRO A 61 -4.11 2.73 8.63
CA PRO A 61 -4.62 1.82 9.65
C PRO A 61 -3.71 0.60 9.78
N GLN A 62 -3.51 0.11 11.01
CA GLN A 62 -2.61 -1.02 11.29
C GLN A 62 -2.95 -2.24 10.41
N ASP A 63 -4.23 -2.58 10.28
CA ASP A 63 -4.69 -3.70 9.45
C ASP A 63 -4.36 -3.48 7.97
N THR A 64 -4.50 -2.24 7.48
CA THR A 64 -4.13 -1.88 6.10
C THR A 64 -2.62 -1.98 5.87
N LEU A 65 -1.81 -1.56 6.84
CA LEU A 65 -0.36 -1.69 6.76
C LEU A 65 0.07 -3.17 6.79
N GLN A 66 -0.60 -3.98 7.60
CA GLN A 66 -0.40 -5.43 7.63
C GLN A 66 -0.74 -6.08 6.29
N ASP A 67 -1.93 -5.79 5.72
CA ASP A 67 -2.33 -6.25 4.39
C ASP A 67 -1.31 -5.85 3.31
N ALA A 68 -0.78 -4.63 3.40
CA ALA A 68 0.21 -4.12 2.46
C ALA A 68 1.53 -4.91 2.53
N LEU A 69 2.05 -5.16 3.73
CA LEU A 69 3.25 -5.98 3.95
C LEU A 69 3.04 -7.42 3.46
N GLU A 70 1.91 -8.04 3.78
CA GLU A 70 1.57 -9.39 3.32
C GLU A 70 1.54 -9.48 1.79
N SER A 71 0.99 -8.46 1.12
CA SER A 71 0.87 -8.43 -0.35
C SER A 71 2.22 -8.50 -1.10
N VAL A 72 3.31 -8.04 -0.47
CA VAL A 72 4.68 -8.10 -1.03
C VAL A 72 5.51 -9.25 -0.49
N HIS A 73 5.17 -9.79 0.69
CA HIS A 73 5.82 -10.99 1.22
C HIS A 73 5.30 -12.27 0.55
N ALA A 74 4.01 -12.32 0.17
CA ALA A 74 3.42 -13.44 -0.57
C ALA A 74 4.04 -13.66 -1.97
N GLN A 75 4.76 -12.69 -2.52
CA GLN A 75 5.46 -12.80 -3.80
C GLN A 75 6.92 -13.28 -3.68
N ASN A 76 7.46 -13.42 -2.47
CA ASN A 76 8.86 -13.81 -2.20
C ASN A 76 8.99 -15.23 -1.59
N VAL A 77 7.97 -16.08 -1.74
CA VAL A 77 7.96 -17.50 -1.34
C VAL A 77 7.91 -18.39 -2.58
#